data_AF-A0A7J2QX32-F1
#
_entry.id   AF-A0A7J2QX32-F1
#
_cell.length_a   1.000
_cell.length_b   1.000
_cell.length_c   1.000
_cell.angle_alpha   90.00
_cell.angle_beta   90.00
_cell.angle_gamma   90.00
#
_symmetry.space_group_name_H-M   'P 1'
#
loop_
_entity.id
_entity.type
_entity.pdbx_description
1 polymer ?
#
loop_
_entity_poly.entity_id
_entity_poly.type
_entity_poly.pdbx_seq_one_letter_code
_entity_poly.pdbx_strand_id
1 'polypeptide(L)'
;MDNKNITVVIGGVDKYSQAWKPFAHGFNKYWADCPWEKVFITNCLDAPKGFRNIKVGEDHSWGESIRKALEQIDTPYILWMMEDYWLTGKVKTQILVDFYKLMIADNINHIRMLPPCTALDAGAEIIPDLELKHVYPKDKRLWLFKDDAEYRASLATGFWKKDLFLSFIEDGMTPWEFEEKAGIKSQGKGLYLCAIEPDIISWGWRTNPYPNCKSSPIRKGQWTESAHEYIKQEKLDIDLTCYPNGARVSLNSRIRRKDWLYIAENSIIDDFCYISTKIEIGKNSHIASGCSIAGGKDMLFTMGNYSSLSSGVKIWCRSNDFVNDLIIITPNKDIGAKHCSGNVSIGHYCGVGANTVIMPNNVIPDGVAIGGMSWIPTNFKFTPWTVYAGIPIKPIKPRNRERILKQIQILEQ
;
A
#
# COMPACT_ATOMS: atom_id res chain seq x y z
N MET A 1 -25.13 23.91 -21.45
CA MET A 1 -25.12 23.00 -20.28
C MET A 1 -24.33 23.69 -19.21
N ASP A 2 -24.89 23.81 -18.00
CA ASP A 2 -24.25 24.52 -16.90
C ASP A 2 -23.15 23.62 -16.31
N ASN A 3 -21.89 24.04 -16.39
CA ASN A 3 -20.75 23.31 -15.80
C ASN A 3 -20.84 23.23 -14.26
N LYS A 4 -21.89 23.80 -13.66
CA LYS A 4 -22.15 23.84 -12.22
C LYS A 4 -22.78 22.56 -11.65
N ASN A 5 -23.13 21.57 -12.47
CA ASN A 5 -23.79 20.34 -12.01
C ASN A 5 -22.83 19.19 -11.67
N ILE A 6 -21.54 19.47 -11.48
CA ILE A 6 -20.53 18.47 -11.14
C ILE A 6 -19.50 19.03 -10.14
N THR A 7 -19.10 18.17 -9.21
CA THR A 7 -18.03 18.45 -8.23
C THR A 7 -16.90 17.43 -8.37
N VAL A 8 -15.65 17.88 -8.34
CA VAL A 8 -14.49 16.99 -8.19
C VAL A 8 -14.33 16.66 -6.71
N VAL A 9 -14.42 15.38 -6.37
CA VAL A 9 -14.41 14.89 -5.00
C VAL A 9 -13.17 14.07 -4.76
N ILE A 10 -12.35 14.52 -3.80
CA ILE A 10 -11.15 13.82 -3.38
C ILE A 10 -11.48 13.09 -2.08
N GLY A 11 -11.54 11.76 -2.16
CA GLY A 11 -11.75 10.89 -1.01
C GLY A 11 -10.48 10.78 -0.18
N GLY A 12 -10.37 11.62 0.84
CA GLY A 12 -9.25 11.60 1.76
C GLY A 12 -9.62 11.22 3.19
N VAL A 13 -8.58 10.90 3.98
CA VAL A 13 -8.69 10.51 5.39
C VAL A 13 -7.44 10.97 6.15
N ASP A 14 -7.60 11.45 7.37
CA ASP A 14 -6.53 12.15 8.10
C ASP A 14 -5.27 11.28 8.32
N LYS A 15 -5.45 9.97 8.48
CA LYS A 15 -4.34 9.01 8.60
C LYS A 15 -3.40 8.99 7.39
N TYR A 16 -3.90 9.35 6.21
CA TYR A 16 -3.13 9.45 4.96
C TYR A 16 -2.72 10.90 4.62
N SER A 17 -2.81 11.83 5.58
CA SER A 17 -2.54 13.27 5.36
C SER A 17 -1.15 13.61 4.81
N GLN A 18 -0.17 12.74 4.99
CA GLN A 18 1.16 12.87 4.38
C GLN A 18 1.11 12.87 2.84
N ALA A 19 0.09 12.27 2.24
CA ALA A 19 -0.11 12.23 0.78
C ALA A 19 -0.71 13.52 0.21
N TRP A 20 -1.30 14.38 1.05
CA TRP A 20 -2.11 15.52 0.60
C TRP A 20 -1.28 16.63 -0.02
N LYS A 21 -0.10 16.92 0.53
CA LYS A 21 0.79 17.96 -0.01
C LYS A 21 1.30 17.59 -1.42
N PRO A 22 1.83 16.39 -1.67
CA PRO A 22 2.16 15.94 -3.04
C PRO A 22 0.96 15.94 -3.97
N PHE A 23 -0.19 15.44 -3.51
CA PHE A 23 -1.42 15.42 -4.30
C PHE A 23 -1.82 16.84 -4.75
N ALA A 24 -1.94 17.77 -3.80
CA ALA A 24 -2.38 19.13 -4.08
C ALA A 24 -1.37 19.90 -4.93
N HIS A 25 -0.07 19.66 -4.74
CA HIS A 25 0.97 20.19 -5.64
C HIS A 25 0.74 19.73 -7.07
N GLY A 26 0.62 18.42 -7.29
CA GLY A 26 0.35 17.85 -8.61
C GLY A 26 -0.94 18.39 -9.22
N PHE A 27 -2.04 18.40 -8.45
CA PHE A 27 -3.32 18.90 -8.89
C PHE A 27 -3.25 20.38 -9.33
N ASN A 28 -2.74 21.25 -8.47
CA ASN A 28 -2.70 22.69 -8.75
C ASN A 28 -1.71 23.04 -9.88
N LYS A 29 -0.64 22.26 -10.05
CA LYS A 29 0.34 22.45 -11.14
C LYS A 29 -0.18 21.96 -12.48
N TYR A 30 -0.75 20.75 -12.50
CA TYR A 30 -1.05 20.03 -13.74
C TYR A 30 -2.50 20.13 -14.19
N TRP A 31 -3.39 20.63 -13.32
CA TRP A 31 -4.79 20.85 -13.63
C TRP A 31 -5.31 22.20 -13.11
N ALA A 32 -4.51 23.25 -13.32
CA ALA A 32 -4.84 24.62 -12.93
C ALA A 32 -6.12 25.15 -13.61
N ASP A 33 -6.45 24.63 -14.79
CA ASP A 33 -7.62 24.97 -15.61
C ASP A 33 -8.86 24.11 -15.31
N CYS A 34 -8.88 23.38 -14.18
CA CYS A 34 -10.03 22.59 -13.75
C CYS A 34 -11.30 23.48 -13.65
N PRO A 35 -12.37 23.21 -14.42
CA PRO A 35 -13.52 24.11 -14.54
C PRO A 35 -14.58 23.90 -13.45
N TRP A 36 -14.35 22.98 -12.52
CA TRP A 36 -15.35 22.49 -11.57
C TRP A 36 -14.98 22.82 -10.13
N GLU A 37 -15.97 22.81 -9.26
CA GLU A 37 -15.74 22.89 -7.82
C GLU A 37 -14.90 21.70 -7.35
N LYS A 38 -13.96 21.95 -6.44
CA LYS A 38 -13.03 20.95 -5.92
C LYS A 38 -13.25 20.80 -4.43
N VAL A 39 -13.61 19.60 -4.01
CA VAL A 39 -13.88 19.24 -2.62
C VAL A 39 -12.88 18.21 -2.16
N PHE A 40 -12.32 18.41 -0.97
CA PHE A 40 -11.45 17.45 -0.31
C PHE A 40 -12.11 16.99 0.99
N ILE A 41 -12.26 15.68 1.13
CA ILE A 41 -12.85 15.06 2.32
C ILE A 41 -11.73 14.82 3.34
N THR A 42 -11.97 15.24 4.58
CA THR A 42 -11.07 15.05 5.72
C THR A 42 -11.88 14.64 6.95
N ASN A 43 -11.24 14.10 7.98
CA ASN A 43 -11.90 13.82 9.25
C ASN A 43 -11.99 15.11 10.08
N CYS A 44 -10.83 15.55 10.59
CA CYS A 44 -10.69 16.67 11.51
C CYS A 44 -9.67 17.70 11.00
N LEU A 45 -8.67 17.27 10.22
CA LEU A 45 -7.63 18.12 9.68
C LEU A 45 -8.15 19.07 8.58
N ASP A 46 -7.34 20.07 8.24
CA ASP A 46 -7.66 20.98 7.15
C ASP A 46 -7.19 20.42 5.81
N ALA A 47 -8.05 20.53 4.80
CA ALA A 47 -7.72 20.20 3.43
C ALA A 47 -6.51 21.02 2.91
N PRO A 48 -5.73 20.46 1.97
CA PRO A 48 -4.67 21.22 1.32
C PRO A 48 -5.22 22.41 0.53
N LYS A 49 -4.36 23.41 0.28
CA LYS A 49 -4.74 24.64 -0.45
C LYS A 49 -5.29 24.32 -1.85
N GLY A 50 -6.35 25.05 -2.23
CA GLY A 50 -6.99 24.93 -3.54
C GLY A 50 -8.23 24.04 -3.57
N PHE A 51 -8.70 23.57 -2.42
CA PHE A 51 -9.89 22.73 -2.27
C PHE A 51 -10.81 23.28 -1.18
N ARG A 52 -12.13 23.14 -1.37
CA ARG A 52 -13.09 23.31 -0.28
C ARG A 52 -13.01 22.09 0.63
N ASN A 53 -12.87 22.32 1.93
CA ASN A 53 -12.80 21.25 2.90
C ASN A 53 -14.21 20.76 3.29
N ILE A 54 -14.42 19.45 3.33
CA ILE A 54 -15.55 18.81 4.01
C ILE A 54 -14.99 17.96 5.14
N LYS A 55 -15.24 18.38 6.38
CA LYS A 55 -14.85 17.65 7.59
C LYS A 55 -15.99 16.72 8.00
N VAL A 56 -15.70 15.43 8.12
CA VAL A 56 -16.72 14.41 8.48
C VAL A 56 -16.68 14.00 9.95
N GLY A 57 -15.73 14.53 10.72
CA GLY A 57 -15.52 14.18 12.13
C GLY A 57 -14.73 12.89 12.29
N GLU A 58 -14.92 12.21 13.42
CA GLU A 58 -14.19 11.00 13.79
C GLU A 58 -14.25 9.90 12.70
N ASP A 59 -13.11 9.22 12.48
CA ASP A 59 -13.00 8.11 11.53
C ASP A 59 -13.58 6.84 12.15
N HIS A 60 -14.80 6.47 11.76
CA HIS A 60 -15.43 5.20 12.13
C HIS A 60 -15.31 4.17 11.01
N SER A 61 -15.65 4.55 9.78
CA SER A 61 -15.40 3.75 8.58
C SER A 61 -15.31 4.63 7.33
N TRP A 62 -14.77 4.05 6.26
CA TRP A 62 -14.75 4.70 4.96
C TRP A 62 -16.17 4.97 4.44
N GLY A 63 -17.06 3.98 4.48
CA GLY A 63 -18.43 4.13 3.98
C GLY A 63 -19.23 5.23 4.67
N GLU A 64 -19.13 5.32 6.01
CA GLU A 64 -19.81 6.36 6.78
C GLU A 64 -19.25 7.75 6.45
N SER A 65 -17.91 7.86 6.40
CA SER A 65 -17.21 9.11 6.06
C SER A 65 -17.62 9.63 4.68
N ILE A 66 -17.63 8.76 3.67
CA ILE A 66 -17.99 9.17 2.31
C ILE A 66 -19.47 9.51 2.19
N ARG A 67 -20.36 8.78 2.88
CA ARG A 67 -21.80 9.13 2.91
C ARG A 67 -22.01 10.54 3.47
N LYS A 68 -21.49 10.81 4.68
CA LYS A 68 -21.58 12.13 5.33
C LYS A 68 -21.02 13.25 4.45
N ALA A 69 -19.95 12.97 3.71
CA ALA A 69 -19.34 13.96 2.82
C ALA A 69 -20.19 14.23 1.57
N LEU A 70 -20.69 13.19 0.91
CA LEU A 70 -21.47 13.32 -0.32
C LEU A 70 -22.87 13.93 -0.09
N GLU A 71 -23.43 13.78 1.11
CA GLU A 71 -24.65 14.48 1.53
C GLU A 71 -24.48 16.01 1.61
N GLN A 72 -23.23 16.49 1.76
CA GLN A 72 -22.88 17.92 1.77
C GLN A 72 -22.49 18.46 0.37
N ILE A 73 -22.73 17.68 -0.68
CA ILE A 73 -22.46 18.05 -2.07
C ILE A 73 -23.79 18.04 -2.81
N ASP A 74 -24.23 19.20 -3.30
CA ASP A 74 -25.54 19.32 -3.95
C ASP A 74 -25.55 18.84 -5.41
N THR A 75 -24.39 18.80 -6.06
CA THR A 75 -24.31 18.44 -7.48
C THR A 75 -24.72 16.99 -7.74
N PRO A 76 -25.47 16.70 -8.82
CA PRO A 76 -25.94 15.34 -9.12
C PRO A 76 -24.84 14.42 -9.69
N TYR A 77 -23.74 15.00 -10.18
CA TYR A 77 -22.60 14.26 -10.71
C TYR A 77 -21.34 14.57 -9.90
N ILE A 78 -20.45 13.59 -9.80
CA ILE A 78 -19.13 13.77 -9.18
C ILE A 78 -18.04 13.22 -10.11
N LEU A 79 -16.87 13.82 -10.06
CA LEU A 79 -15.63 13.20 -10.51
C LEU A 79 -14.86 12.75 -9.29
N TRP A 80 -14.85 11.44 -9.04
CA TRP A 80 -14.19 10.85 -7.89
C TRP A 80 -12.68 10.70 -8.15
N MET A 81 -11.86 11.03 -7.15
CA MET A 81 -10.41 10.79 -7.11
C MET A 81 -10.00 10.38 -5.69
N MET A 82 -8.92 9.60 -5.56
CA MET A 82 -8.30 9.31 -4.26
C MET A 82 -7.03 10.14 -4.07
N GLU A 83 -6.67 10.41 -2.82
CA GLU A 83 -5.53 11.26 -2.43
C GLU A 83 -4.14 10.73 -2.85
N ASP A 84 -4.05 9.46 -3.26
CA ASP A 84 -2.83 8.83 -3.79
C ASP A 84 -2.70 8.95 -5.33
N TYR A 85 -3.65 9.61 -6.02
CA TYR A 85 -3.62 9.84 -7.47
C TYR A 85 -2.82 11.10 -7.82
N TRP A 86 -1.51 11.06 -7.58
CA TRP A 86 -0.62 12.19 -7.84
C TRP A 86 -0.45 12.44 -9.34
N LEU A 87 -0.81 13.64 -9.79
CA LEU A 87 -0.65 14.04 -11.19
C LEU A 87 0.81 14.31 -11.52
N THR A 88 1.26 13.81 -12.67
CA THR A 88 2.64 13.96 -13.17
C THR A 88 2.73 14.75 -14.47
N GLY A 89 1.59 15.18 -15.03
CA GLY A 89 1.52 15.82 -16.33
C GLY A 89 0.17 16.49 -16.57
N LYS A 90 0.13 17.42 -17.54
CA LYS A 90 -1.02 18.29 -17.80
C LYS A 90 -2.28 17.47 -18.12
N VAL A 91 -3.38 17.76 -17.42
CA VAL A 91 -4.68 17.12 -17.66
C VAL A 91 -5.30 17.65 -18.96
N LYS A 92 -5.88 16.73 -19.75
CA LYS A 92 -6.61 17.06 -20.98
C LYS A 92 -8.05 17.49 -20.65
N THR A 93 -8.21 18.67 -20.05
CA THR A 93 -9.49 19.19 -19.53
C THR A 93 -10.65 19.09 -20.53
N GLN A 94 -10.42 19.43 -21.81
CA GLN A 94 -11.48 19.39 -22.81
C GLN A 94 -12.06 17.98 -23.01
N ILE A 95 -11.23 16.95 -22.93
CA ILE A 95 -11.68 15.55 -23.07
C ILE A 95 -12.57 15.16 -21.89
N LEU A 96 -12.20 15.56 -20.67
CA LEU A 96 -13.02 15.33 -19.48
C LEU A 96 -14.38 16.04 -19.58
N VAL A 97 -14.39 17.27 -20.11
CA VAL A 97 -15.63 18.02 -20.38
C VAL A 97 -16.48 17.33 -21.45
N ASP A 98 -15.88 16.79 -22.50
CA ASP A 98 -16.60 16.03 -23.54
C ASP A 98 -17.25 14.78 -22.95
N PHE A 99 -16.52 14.02 -22.14
CA PHE A 99 -17.03 12.82 -21.48
C PHE A 99 -18.16 13.14 -20.50
N TYR A 100 -18.04 14.22 -19.74
CA TYR A 100 -19.12 14.68 -18.86
C TYR A 100 -20.38 15.05 -19.65
N LYS A 101 -20.25 15.74 -20.79
CA LYS A 101 -21.39 16.05 -21.66
C LYS A 101 -22.07 14.78 -22.20
N LEU A 102 -21.27 13.80 -22.64
CA LEU A 102 -21.79 12.49 -23.06
C LEU A 102 -22.52 11.79 -21.92
N MET A 103 -21.96 11.85 -20.70
CA MET A 103 -22.55 11.25 -19.52
C MET A 103 -23.97 11.74 -19.25
N ILE A 104 -24.18 13.05 -19.38
CA ILE A 104 -25.51 13.66 -19.26
C ILE A 104 -26.39 13.25 -20.45
N ALA A 105 -25.90 13.43 -21.68
CA ALA A 105 -26.69 13.24 -22.90
C ALA A 105 -27.23 11.80 -23.01
N ASP A 106 -26.43 10.82 -22.62
CA ASP A 106 -26.74 9.39 -22.77
C ASP A 106 -27.08 8.72 -21.43
N ASN A 107 -27.28 9.52 -20.39
CA ASN A 107 -27.65 9.04 -19.06
C ASN A 107 -26.69 7.95 -18.52
N ILE A 108 -25.39 8.10 -18.80
CA ILE A 108 -24.35 7.12 -18.42
C ILE A 108 -24.16 7.16 -16.90
N ASN A 109 -24.06 5.98 -16.29
CA ASN A 109 -23.98 5.82 -14.84
C ASN A 109 -22.58 6.12 -14.29
N HIS A 110 -21.56 5.64 -15.00
CA HIS A 110 -20.16 5.78 -14.63
C HIS A 110 -19.27 5.83 -15.86
N ILE A 111 -18.26 6.71 -15.85
CA ILE A 111 -17.16 6.71 -16.82
C ILE A 111 -15.85 6.63 -16.05
N ARG A 112 -15.17 5.49 -16.12
CA ARG A 112 -13.86 5.27 -15.51
C ARG A 112 -12.76 5.90 -16.37
N MET A 113 -11.80 6.63 -15.78
CA MET A 113 -10.71 7.29 -16.52
C MET A 113 -9.47 6.42 -16.73
N LEU A 114 -9.46 5.22 -16.15
CA LEU A 114 -8.36 4.27 -16.25
C LEU A 114 -8.93 2.89 -16.57
N PRO A 115 -8.44 2.18 -17.60
CA PRO A 115 -8.86 0.81 -17.84
C PRO A 115 -8.52 -0.12 -16.68
N PRO A 116 -9.32 -1.17 -16.48
CA PRO A 116 -9.03 -2.19 -15.48
C PRO A 116 -7.69 -2.85 -15.79
N CYS A 117 -6.81 -2.88 -14.78
CA CYS A 117 -5.65 -3.75 -14.80
C CYS A 117 -6.08 -5.08 -14.17
N THR A 118 -6.20 -6.13 -14.97
CA THR A 118 -6.38 -7.48 -14.44
C THR A 118 -5.04 -7.98 -13.87
N ALA A 119 -5.04 -8.31 -12.57
CA ALA A 119 -3.98 -8.92 -11.77
C ALA A 119 -2.68 -8.12 -11.52
N LEU A 120 -2.56 -7.62 -10.28
CA LEU A 120 -1.37 -7.03 -9.64
C LEU A 120 -0.41 -8.07 -9.05
N ASP A 121 -0.27 -9.23 -9.70
CA ASP A 121 0.82 -10.17 -9.41
C ASP A 121 1.95 -9.93 -10.40
N ALA A 122 3.16 -9.82 -9.87
CA ALA A 122 4.37 -9.51 -10.63
C ALA A 122 4.57 -10.55 -11.75
N GLY A 123 4.19 -10.20 -12.98
CA GLY A 123 4.44 -11.00 -14.18
C GLY A 123 3.23 -11.53 -14.93
N ALA A 124 1.98 -11.20 -14.56
CA ALA A 124 0.82 -11.56 -15.37
C ALA A 124 0.74 -10.69 -16.65
N GLU A 125 0.57 -11.32 -17.82
CA GLU A 125 0.23 -10.61 -19.05
C GLU A 125 -1.18 -10.01 -18.93
N ILE A 126 -1.28 -8.71 -19.15
CA ILE A 126 -2.55 -7.97 -19.15
C ILE A 126 -3.31 -8.34 -20.42
N ILE A 127 -4.57 -8.77 -20.29
CA ILE A 127 -5.48 -8.95 -21.43
C ILE A 127 -6.56 -7.84 -21.33
N PRO A 128 -6.40 -6.71 -22.04
CA PRO A 128 -7.31 -5.55 -21.96
C PRO A 128 -8.79 -5.87 -22.27
N ASP A 129 -9.03 -6.97 -22.99
CA ASP A 129 -10.35 -7.38 -23.47
C ASP A 129 -11.17 -8.20 -22.45
N LEU A 130 -10.62 -8.52 -21.27
CA LEU A 130 -11.35 -9.36 -20.30
C LEU A 130 -12.57 -8.66 -19.70
N GLU A 131 -12.50 -7.35 -19.46
CA GLU A 131 -13.62 -6.61 -18.84
C GLU A 131 -14.35 -5.67 -19.80
N LEU A 132 -13.76 -5.32 -20.95
CA LEU A 132 -14.37 -4.41 -21.92
C LEU A 132 -15.05 -5.18 -23.05
N LYS A 133 -16.18 -4.67 -23.54
CA LYS A 133 -17.03 -5.34 -24.54
C LYS A 133 -16.74 -4.85 -25.96
N HIS A 134 -16.88 -3.54 -26.21
CA HIS A 134 -16.64 -2.91 -27.52
C HIS A 134 -16.54 -1.39 -27.38
N VAL A 135 -16.06 -0.74 -28.45
CA VAL A 135 -15.98 0.73 -28.57
C VAL A 135 -17.37 1.36 -28.42
N TYR A 136 -17.45 2.46 -27.67
CA TYR A 136 -18.69 3.23 -27.54
C TYR A 136 -19.03 3.95 -28.86
N PRO A 137 -20.24 3.78 -29.43
CA PRO A 137 -20.53 4.24 -30.79
C PRO A 137 -20.36 5.74 -31.04
N LYS A 138 -20.54 6.58 -30.01
CA LYS A 138 -20.50 8.05 -30.14
C LYS A 138 -19.13 8.65 -29.85
N ASP A 139 -18.22 7.90 -29.24
CA ASP A 139 -16.86 8.37 -28.98
C ASP A 139 -15.88 7.20 -28.90
N LYS A 140 -14.98 7.13 -29.87
CA LYS A 140 -13.97 6.07 -29.97
C LYS A 140 -12.98 6.00 -28.81
N ARG A 141 -12.89 7.06 -27.99
CA ARG A 141 -12.04 7.14 -26.80
C ARG A 141 -12.65 6.40 -25.60
N LEU A 142 -13.93 6.02 -25.69
CA LEU A 142 -14.67 5.33 -24.65
C LEU A 142 -15.03 3.91 -25.10
N TRP A 143 -14.96 2.94 -24.19
CA TRP A 143 -15.37 1.56 -24.41
C TRP A 143 -16.45 1.19 -23.39
N LEU A 144 -17.37 0.31 -23.79
CA LEU A 144 -18.40 -0.24 -22.91
C LEU A 144 -17.82 -1.37 -22.06
N PHE A 145 -18.11 -1.37 -20.76
CA PHE A 145 -17.83 -2.53 -19.92
C PHE A 145 -18.71 -3.73 -20.31
N LYS A 146 -18.22 -4.95 -20.09
CA LYS A 146 -19.06 -6.14 -20.02
C LYS A 146 -19.99 -6.01 -18.81
N ASP A 147 -21.15 -6.65 -18.90
CA ASP A 147 -22.13 -6.50 -17.82
C ASP A 147 -21.64 -7.17 -16.52
N ASP A 148 -20.91 -8.28 -16.65
CA ASP A 148 -20.35 -9.10 -15.58
C ASP A 148 -18.92 -8.72 -15.17
N ALA A 149 -18.35 -7.64 -15.72
CA ALA A 149 -17.00 -7.21 -15.37
C ALA A 149 -16.88 -6.85 -13.88
N GLU A 150 -15.87 -7.40 -13.21
CA GLU A 150 -15.66 -7.30 -11.76
C GLU A 150 -15.42 -5.84 -11.34
N TYR A 151 -14.56 -5.12 -12.06
CA TYR A 151 -14.17 -3.74 -11.72
C TYR A 151 -14.85 -2.67 -12.57
N ARG A 152 -16.03 -2.96 -13.16
CA ARG A 152 -16.81 -1.96 -13.91
C ARG A 152 -17.30 -0.80 -13.06
N ALA A 153 -17.43 -1.02 -11.74
CA ALA A 153 -17.86 -0.05 -10.74
C ALA A 153 -16.80 -0.01 -9.63
N SER A 154 -15.77 0.83 -9.78
CA SER A 154 -14.58 0.87 -8.90
C SER A 154 -14.29 2.26 -8.37
N LEU A 155 -13.36 2.37 -7.41
CA LEU A 155 -12.91 3.66 -6.86
C LEU A 155 -11.77 4.28 -7.68
N ALA A 156 -11.40 3.68 -8.80
CA ALA A 156 -10.54 4.34 -9.77
C ALA A 156 -11.14 5.69 -10.19
N THR A 157 -10.28 6.65 -10.54
CA THR A 157 -10.73 7.98 -10.93
C THR A 157 -11.79 7.90 -12.03
N GLY A 158 -12.93 8.54 -11.84
CA GLY A 158 -14.04 8.42 -12.77
C GLY A 158 -15.25 9.30 -12.44
N PHE A 159 -16.04 9.58 -13.47
CA PHE A 159 -17.31 10.27 -13.35
C PHE A 159 -18.40 9.34 -12.82
N TRP A 160 -19.24 9.83 -11.93
CA TRP A 160 -20.31 9.07 -11.29
C TRP A 160 -21.58 9.90 -11.16
N LYS A 161 -22.74 9.25 -11.35
CA LYS A 161 -23.99 9.78 -10.79
C LYS A 161 -23.89 9.63 -9.27
N LYS A 162 -24.05 10.73 -8.55
CA LYS A 162 -23.84 10.78 -7.08
C LYS A 162 -24.76 9.80 -6.36
N ASP A 163 -26.05 9.81 -6.68
CA ASP A 163 -27.04 8.94 -6.00
C ASP A 163 -26.78 7.45 -6.25
N LEU A 164 -26.30 7.11 -7.45
CA LEU A 164 -25.91 5.74 -7.78
C LEU A 164 -24.67 5.32 -6.99
N PHE A 165 -23.65 6.19 -6.93
CA PHE A 165 -22.45 5.95 -6.12
C PHE A 165 -22.81 5.74 -4.64
N LEU A 166 -23.64 6.64 -4.08
CA LEU A 166 -24.18 6.53 -2.72
C LEU A 166 -24.95 5.22 -2.48
N SER A 167 -25.72 4.75 -3.46
CA SER A 167 -26.49 3.49 -3.34
C SER A 167 -25.61 2.25 -3.18
N PHE A 168 -24.32 2.34 -3.52
CA PHE A 168 -23.37 1.23 -3.36
C PHE A 168 -22.69 1.23 -2.00
N ILE A 169 -22.69 2.35 -1.29
CA ILE A 169 -22.00 2.54 -0.01
C ILE A 169 -22.86 2.03 1.16
N GLU A 170 -22.24 1.24 2.02
CA GLU A 170 -22.78 0.77 3.29
C GLU A 170 -21.93 1.30 4.44
N ASP A 171 -22.54 1.53 5.60
CA ASP A 171 -21.78 1.91 6.79
C ASP A 171 -20.90 0.72 7.23
N GLY A 172 -19.74 1.01 7.82
CA GLY A 172 -18.72 -0.03 8.10
C GLY A 172 -17.91 -0.51 6.89
N MET A 173 -18.31 -0.19 5.65
CA MET A 173 -17.63 -0.65 4.43
C MET A 173 -16.23 -0.04 4.28
N THR A 174 -15.29 -0.86 3.83
CA THR A 174 -13.94 -0.47 3.39
C THR A 174 -13.90 -0.14 1.89
N PRO A 175 -12.88 0.59 1.40
CA PRO A 175 -12.71 0.84 -0.03
C PRO A 175 -12.67 -0.45 -0.87
N TRP A 176 -12.05 -1.52 -0.36
CA TRP A 176 -11.93 -2.80 -1.06
C TRP A 176 -13.27 -3.53 -1.17
N GLU A 177 -14.05 -3.55 -0.08
CA GLU A 177 -15.39 -4.14 -0.08
C GLU A 177 -16.33 -3.37 -1.01
N PHE A 178 -16.14 -2.05 -1.16
CA PHE A 178 -16.87 -1.28 -2.17
C PHE A 178 -16.58 -1.80 -3.57
N GLU A 179 -15.31 -1.97 -3.96
CA GLU A 179 -14.96 -2.40 -5.31
C GLU A 179 -15.54 -3.79 -5.64
N GLU A 180 -15.49 -4.74 -4.68
CA GLU A 180 -16.08 -6.07 -4.83
C GLU A 180 -17.62 -6.01 -4.96
N LYS A 181 -18.29 -5.32 -4.03
CA LYS A 181 -19.76 -5.28 -3.98
C LYS A 181 -20.36 -4.42 -5.08
N ALA A 182 -19.72 -3.29 -5.44
CA ALA A 182 -20.24 -2.36 -6.43
C ALA A 182 -20.22 -2.98 -7.84
N GLY A 183 -19.19 -3.79 -8.17
CA GLY A 183 -19.16 -4.59 -9.39
C GLY A 183 -20.42 -5.44 -9.55
N ILE A 184 -20.73 -6.24 -8.52
CA ILE A 184 -21.93 -7.09 -8.49
C ILE A 184 -23.22 -6.25 -8.54
N LYS A 185 -23.33 -5.21 -7.71
CA LYS A 185 -24.52 -4.33 -7.64
C LYS A 185 -24.77 -3.55 -8.93
N SER A 186 -23.78 -3.42 -9.80
CA SER A 186 -23.88 -2.69 -11.07
C SER A 186 -24.39 -3.53 -12.25
N GLN A 187 -24.40 -4.87 -12.11
CA GLN A 187 -24.87 -5.78 -13.15
C GLN A 187 -26.33 -5.51 -13.52
N GLY A 188 -26.64 -5.61 -14.82
CA GLY A 188 -27.97 -5.30 -15.35
C GLY A 188 -28.38 -3.82 -15.28
N LYS A 189 -27.51 -2.89 -14.84
CA LYS A 189 -27.83 -1.46 -14.69
C LYS A 189 -27.15 -0.61 -15.75
N GLY A 190 -27.94 0.03 -16.62
CA GLY A 190 -27.54 1.17 -17.45
C GLY A 190 -26.20 1.07 -18.18
N LEU A 191 -25.61 2.22 -18.50
CA LEU A 191 -24.35 2.31 -19.24
C LEU A 191 -23.17 2.58 -18.31
N TYR A 192 -22.13 1.77 -18.43
CA TYR A 192 -20.84 1.94 -17.75
C TYR A 192 -19.75 1.95 -18.81
N LEU A 193 -18.95 3.02 -18.82
CA LEU A 193 -17.92 3.24 -19.82
C LEU A 193 -16.54 3.33 -19.18
N CYS A 194 -15.52 3.05 -19.98
CA CYS A 194 -14.13 3.25 -19.65
C CYS A 194 -13.46 4.10 -20.71
N ALA A 195 -12.70 5.10 -20.28
CA ALA A 195 -11.76 5.78 -21.15
C ALA A 195 -10.57 4.87 -21.45
N ILE A 196 -10.24 4.77 -22.74
CA ILE A 196 -9.07 4.02 -23.23
C ILE A 196 -7.98 4.95 -23.77
N GLU A 197 -8.27 6.24 -23.92
CA GLU A 197 -7.26 7.19 -24.37
C GLU A 197 -6.20 7.38 -23.27
N PRO A 198 -4.91 7.21 -23.59
CA PRO A 198 -3.84 7.38 -22.62
C PRO A 198 -3.70 8.85 -22.20
N ASP A 199 -3.24 9.03 -20.95
CA ASP A 199 -2.82 10.31 -20.40
C ASP A 199 -3.90 11.42 -20.47
N ILE A 200 -5.19 11.07 -20.36
CA ILE A 200 -6.25 12.07 -20.13
C ILE A 200 -5.99 12.77 -18.80
N ILE A 201 -5.74 11.96 -17.77
CA ILE A 201 -5.22 12.38 -16.47
C ILE A 201 -3.86 11.69 -16.35
N SER A 202 -2.78 12.47 -16.43
CA SER A 202 -1.42 11.91 -16.44
C SER A 202 -1.02 11.42 -15.05
N TRP A 203 -0.99 10.11 -14.88
CA TRP A 203 -0.41 9.42 -13.74
C TRP A 203 0.81 8.64 -14.24
N GLY A 204 2.00 9.22 -14.20
CA GLY A 204 3.22 8.60 -14.74
C GLY A 204 3.52 7.20 -14.17
N TRP A 205 2.87 6.83 -13.07
CA TRP A 205 3.03 5.58 -12.34
C TRP A 205 1.78 4.69 -12.34
N ARG A 206 0.72 5.01 -13.11
CA ARG A 206 -0.48 4.19 -13.27
C ARG A 206 -0.92 4.05 -14.75
N THR A 207 -0.02 4.23 -15.71
CA THR A 207 -0.37 4.11 -17.13
C THR A 207 -0.57 2.65 -17.57
N ASN A 208 -1.60 2.45 -18.40
CA ASN A 208 -1.92 1.20 -19.09
C ASN A 208 -1.16 1.10 -20.44
N PRO A 209 -0.72 -0.08 -20.92
CA PRO A 209 -0.18 -1.26 -20.24
C PRO A 209 1.33 -1.36 -20.51
N TYR A 210 2.21 -1.21 -19.51
CA TYR A 210 3.64 -1.43 -19.75
C TYR A 210 4.36 -2.19 -18.63
N PRO A 211 5.35 -3.03 -18.99
CA PRO A 211 5.85 -4.16 -18.19
C PRO A 211 6.82 -3.76 -17.07
N ASN A 212 6.91 -2.47 -16.75
CA ASN A 212 7.81 -1.94 -15.72
C ASN A 212 7.08 -1.46 -14.45
N CYS A 213 5.79 -1.82 -14.30
CA CYS A 213 4.89 -1.55 -13.17
C CYS A 213 5.52 -0.80 -11.99
N LYS A 214 5.67 0.52 -12.16
CA LYS A 214 5.72 1.44 -11.03
C LYS A 214 4.32 1.46 -10.45
N SER A 215 4.21 1.25 -9.14
CA SER A 215 2.92 1.17 -8.45
C SER A 215 2.44 2.57 -8.08
N SER A 216 1.20 2.68 -7.60
CA SER A 216 0.72 3.89 -6.91
C SER A 216 1.79 4.42 -5.93
N PRO A 217 1.92 5.73 -5.71
CA PRO A 217 2.83 6.28 -4.69
C PRO A 217 2.69 5.60 -3.32
N ILE A 218 1.50 5.07 -3.01
CA ILE A 218 1.21 4.34 -1.79
C ILE A 218 0.70 2.94 -2.15
N ARG A 219 1.31 1.90 -1.55
CA ARG A 219 0.81 0.52 -1.65
C ARG A 219 0.81 -0.10 -0.26
N LYS A 220 -0.33 -0.67 0.15
CA LYS A 220 -0.52 -1.25 1.50
C LYS A 220 -0.09 -0.29 2.62
N GLY A 221 -0.35 1.01 2.44
CA GLY A 221 -0.01 2.05 3.41
C GLY A 221 1.48 2.43 3.49
N GLN A 222 2.30 1.99 2.53
CA GLN A 222 3.73 2.26 2.49
C GLN A 222 4.09 3.10 1.25
N TRP A 223 5.13 3.93 1.37
CA TRP A 223 5.72 4.61 0.22
C TRP A 223 6.33 3.62 -0.77
N THR A 224 6.01 3.80 -2.04
CA THR A 224 6.61 3.03 -3.14
C THR A 224 7.74 3.82 -3.79
N GLU A 225 8.54 3.17 -4.65
CA GLU A 225 9.60 3.87 -5.39
C GLU A 225 9.05 5.04 -6.23
N SER A 226 7.81 4.92 -6.73
CA SER A 226 7.10 5.98 -7.43
C SER A 226 6.95 7.26 -6.60
N ALA A 227 6.71 7.14 -5.29
CA ALA A 227 6.63 8.30 -4.40
C ALA A 227 7.97 9.01 -4.27
N HIS A 228 9.06 8.24 -4.08
CA HIS A 228 10.42 8.78 -4.00
C HIS A 228 10.81 9.51 -5.30
N GLU A 229 10.53 8.91 -6.45
CA GLU A 229 10.81 9.50 -7.75
C GLU A 229 10.00 10.78 -7.98
N TYR A 230 8.70 10.76 -7.65
CA TYR A 230 7.82 11.93 -7.77
C TYR A 230 8.34 13.10 -6.94
N ILE A 231 8.62 12.88 -5.66
CA ILE A 231 9.09 13.92 -4.74
C ILE A 231 10.44 14.48 -5.20
N LYS A 232 11.34 13.64 -5.71
CA LYS A 232 12.61 14.07 -6.30
C LYS A 232 12.42 14.90 -7.57
N GLN A 233 11.54 14.47 -8.48
CA GLN A 233 11.25 15.17 -9.74
C GLN A 233 10.60 16.53 -9.50
N GLU A 234 9.63 16.57 -8.58
CA GLU A 234 8.88 17.77 -8.22
C GLU A 234 9.61 18.67 -7.21
N LYS A 235 10.77 18.22 -6.69
CA LYS A 235 11.58 18.93 -5.70
C LYS A 235 10.77 19.28 -4.45
N LEU A 236 9.94 18.34 -3.99
CA LEU A 236 9.12 18.52 -2.81
C LEU A 236 9.91 18.18 -1.55
N ASP A 237 9.67 18.95 -0.49
CA ASP A 237 10.16 18.65 0.84
C ASP A 237 9.08 17.87 1.60
N ILE A 238 9.20 16.54 1.57
CA ILE A 238 8.28 15.58 2.18
C ILE A 238 9.11 14.58 2.96
N ASP A 239 8.77 14.38 4.23
CA ASP A 239 9.38 13.34 5.05
C ASP A 239 8.86 11.96 4.62
N LEU A 240 9.70 11.22 3.90
CA LEU A 240 9.43 9.85 3.48
C LEU A 240 9.85 8.81 4.52
N THR A 241 10.35 9.23 5.69
CA THR A 241 10.69 8.30 6.77
C THR A 241 9.44 7.81 7.48
N CYS A 242 8.40 8.64 7.56
CA CYS A 242 7.11 8.29 8.13
C CYS A 242 6.19 7.83 7.00
N TYR A 243 5.68 6.61 7.12
CA TYR A 243 4.79 5.99 6.13
C TYR A 243 3.34 6.35 6.45
N PRO A 244 2.45 6.31 5.45
CA PRO A 244 1.03 6.61 5.67
C PRO A 244 0.32 5.67 6.66
N ASN A 245 0.81 4.45 6.83
CA ASN A 245 0.32 3.53 7.86
C ASN A 245 0.93 3.77 9.27
N GLY A 246 1.65 4.88 9.47
CA GLY A 246 2.32 5.21 10.72
C GLY A 246 3.63 4.47 10.97
N ALA A 247 4.03 3.55 10.09
CA ALA A 247 5.35 2.93 10.17
C ALA A 247 6.46 3.95 9.93
N ARG A 248 7.65 3.70 10.48
CA ARG A 248 8.82 4.57 10.31
C ARG A 248 10.02 3.77 9.84
N VAL A 249 10.64 4.21 8.76
CA VAL A 249 11.85 3.58 8.21
C VAL A 249 12.92 4.65 8.02
N SER A 250 14.03 4.49 8.74
CA SER A 250 15.15 5.41 8.62
C SER A 250 15.74 5.44 7.21
N LEU A 251 16.08 6.64 6.74
CA LEU A 251 16.82 6.85 5.49
C LEU A 251 18.29 6.38 5.60
N ASN A 252 18.81 6.20 6.82
CA ASN A 252 20.16 5.69 7.08
C ASN A 252 20.23 4.15 7.03
N SER A 253 19.11 3.49 6.72
CA SER A 253 19.04 2.04 6.54
C SER A 253 19.14 1.64 5.08
N ARG A 254 19.95 0.60 4.81
CA ARG A 254 20.20 0.08 3.48
C ARG A 254 19.28 -1.10 3.21
N ILE A 255 18.18 -0.83 2.50
CA ILE A 255 17.27 -1.86 2.01
C ILE A 255 17.60 -2.13 0.54
N ARG A 256 18.08 -3.33 0.23
CA ARG A 256 18.58 -3.67 -1.12
C ARG A 256 17.52 -3.52 -2.21
N ARG A 257 16.27 -3.83 -1.85
CA ARG A 257 15.08 -3.79 -2.72
C ARG A 257 13.89 -3.37 -1.88
N LYS A 258 13.37 -2.16 -2.08
CA LYS A 258 12.23 -1.64 -1.30
C LYS A 258 10.95 -2.43 -1.54
N ASP A 259 10.79 -2.97 -2.74
CA ASP A 259 9.70 -3.86 -3.13
C ASP A 259 9.72 -5.22 -2.39
N TRP A 260 10.78 -5.52 -1.65
CA TRP A 260 10.87 -6.69 -0.77
C TRP A 260 10.51 -6.39 0.69
N LEU A 261 10.24 -5.13 1.03
CA LEU A 261 9.91 -4.69 2.38
C LEU A 261 8.40 -4.53 2.54
N TYR A 262 7.84 -5.29 3.46
CA TYR A 262 6.55 -4.99 4.06
C TYR A 262 6.73 -4.68 5.55
N ILE A 263 6.20 -3.54 5.99
CA ILE A 263 6.15 -3.13 7.39
C ILE A 263 4.74 -2.63 7.70
N ALA A 264 4.09 -3.29 8.65
CA ALA A 264 2.75 -2.95 9.10
C ALA A 264 2.76 -1.73 10.03
N GLU A 265 1.56 -1.34 10.47
CA GLU A 265 1.29 -0.11 11.20
C GLU A 265 2.13 0.06 12.48
N ASN A 266 2.51 1.31 12.75
CA ASN A 266 3.21 1.72 13.97
C ASN A 266 4.50 0.93 14.27
N SER A 267 5.14 0.39 13.25
CA SER A 267 6.42 -0.33 13.36
C SER A 267 7.60 0.53 12.90
N ILE A 268 8.77 0.30 13.48
CA ILE A 268 9.95 1.15 13.30
C ILE A 268 11.17 0.33 12.83
N ILE A 269 11.91 0.85 11.85
CA ILE A 269 13.26 0.40 11.48
C ILE A 269 14.22 1.57 11.69
N ASP A 270 15.11 1.42 12.67
CA ASP A 270 16.12 2.42 13.04
C ASP A 270 17.27 2.48 12.03
N ASP A 271 18.21 3.39 12.28
CA ASP A 271 19.40 3.65 11.48
C ASP A 271 20.34 2.44 11.33
N PHE A 272 21.10 2.45 10.23
CA PHE A 272 22.20 1.52 9.96
C PHE A 272 21.80 0.05 9.88
N CYS A 273 20.51 -0.23 9.61
CA CYS A 273 20.08 -1.58 9.30
C CYS A 273 20.48 -1.96 7.87
N TYR A 274 20.83 -3.22 7.64
CA TYR A 274 21.08 -3.78 6.32
C TYR A 274 20.10 -4.91 6.03
N ILE A 275 19.27 -4.76 4.99
CA ILE A 275 18.25 -5.74 4.60
C ILE A 275 18.47 -6.16 3.15
N SER A 276 18.69 -7.45 2.91
CA SER A 276 18.97 -8.01 1.57
C SER A 276 18.18 -9.28 1.25
N THR A 277 17.04 -9.46 1.90
CA THR A 277 16.09 -10.55 1.67
C THR A 277 14.66 -10.01 1.73
N LYS A 278 13.66 -10.82 1.39
CA LYS A 278 12.25 -10.44 1.59
C LYS A 278 11.98 -10.35 3.08
N ILE A 279 11.22 -9.33 3.48
CA ILE A 279 10.96 -9.06 4.89
C ILE A 279 9.50 -8.62 5.09
N GLU A 280 8.84 -9.24 6.07
CA GLU A 280 7.48 -8.90 6.48
C GLU A 280 7.46 -8.67 8.00
N ILE A 281 7.11 -7.45 8.40
CA ILE A 281 7.08 -7.02 9.80
C ILE A 281 5.64 -6.68 10.20
N GLY A 282 5.17 -7.30 11.29
CA GLY A 282 3.86 -7.07 11.90
C GLY A 282 3.74 -5.72 12.59
N LYS A 283 2.55 -5.43 13.14
CA LYS A 283 2.22 -4.14 13.76
C LYS A 283 2.99 -3.92 15.07
N ASN A 284 3.17 -2.66 15.47
CA ASN A 284 3.75 -2.27 16.76
C ASN A 284 5.07 -2.98 17.08
N SER A 285 5.94 -3.10 16.08
CA SER A 285 7.18 -3.87 16.14
C SER A 285 8.39 -3.00 15.86
N HIS A 286 9.57 -3.45 16.29
CA HIS A 286 10.79 -2.62 16.22
C HIS A 286 11.99 -3.41 15.73
N ILE A 287 12.69 -2.87 14.74
CA ILE A 287 14.03 -3.30 14.35
C ILE A 287 14.99 -2.18 14.74
N ALA A 288 15.71 -2.41 15.84
CA ALA A 288 16.64 -1.43 16.36
C ALA A 288 17.91 -1.32 15.51
N SER A 289 18.69 -0.28 15.79
CA SER A 289 19.83 0.12 14.97
C SER A 289 20.87 -0.98 14.74
N GLY A 290 21.48 -0.97 13.55
CA GLY A 290 22.58 -1.88 13.21
C GLY A 290 22.18 -3.34 12.98
N CYS A 291 20.88 -3.66 12.86
CA CYS A 291 20.45 -5.01 12.53
C CYS A 291 20.82 -5.39 11.08
N SER A 292 21.22 -6.65 10.87
CA SER A 292 21.53 -7.20 9.53
C SER A 292 20.64 -8.39 9.24
N ILE A 293 19.83 -8.31 8.17
CA ILE A 293 18.87 -9.34 7.78
C ILE A 293 19.12 -9.71 6.31
N ALA A 294 19.63 -10.91 6.05
CA ALA A 294 20.17 -11.26 4.74
C ALA A 294 19.89 -12.71 4.34
N GLY A 295 19.67 -12.94 3.05
CA GLY A 295 19.19 -14.23 2.53
C GLY A 295 18.98 -14.29 1.02
N GLY A 296 18.98 -13.13 0.34
CA GLY A 296 18.73 -13.04 -1.09
C GLY A 296 17.23 -13.06 -1.43
N LYS A 297 16.94 -13.07 -2.74
CA LYS A 297 15.59 -12.93 -3.30
C LYS A 297 14.67 -14.13 -3.03
N ASP A 298 15.25 -15.31 -2.79
CA ASP A 298 14.50 -16.57 -2.66
C ASP A 298 14.05 -16.84 -1.23
N MET A 299 14.63 -16.13 -0.26
CA MET A 299 14.35 -16.32 1.16
C MET A 299 13.45 -15.22 1.70
N LEU A 300 12.77 -15.54 2.80
CA LEU A 300 11.88 -14.65 3.53
C LEU A 300 12.25 -14.64 5.01
N PHE A 301 12.29 -13.44 5.58
CA PHE A 301 12.26 -13.21 7.02
C PHE A 301 10.88 -12.64 7.41
N THR A 302 10.23 -13.25 8.40
CA THR A 302 8.98 -12.73 8.97
C THR A 302 9.11 -12.45 10.46
N MET A 303 8.47 -11.36 10.91
CA MET A 303 8.36 -11.02 12.33
C MET A 303 6.93 -10.62 12.65
N GLY A 304 6.28 -11.33 13.56
CA GLY A 304 4.91 -11.07 13.98
C GLY A 304 4.76 -9.77 14.78
N ASN A 305 3.49 -9.42 15.05
CA ASN A 305 3.10 -8.25 15.84
C ASN A 305 3.75 -8.20 17.23
N TYR A 306 3.97 -6.99 17.73
CA TYR A 306 4.49 -6.72 19.08
C TYR A 306 5.83 -7.42 19.36
N SER A 307 6.66 -7.55 18.31
CA SER A 307 7.96 -8.20 18.41
C SER A 307 9.09 -7.20 18.17
N SER A 308 10.26 -7.45 18.75
CA SER A 308 11.38 -6.53 18.63
C SER A 308 12.72 -7.22 18.46
N LEU A 309 13.55 -6.66 17.56
CA LEU A 309 14.97 -6.95 17.43
C LEU A 309 15.74 -5.81 18.08
N SER A 310 16.52 -6.11 19.11
CA SER A 310 17.44 -5.15 19.73
C SER A 310 18.65 -4.87 18.84
N SER A 311 19.42 -3.84 19.16
CA SER A 311 20.50 -3.36 18.29
C SER A 311 21.53 -4.44 17.94
N GLY A 312 22.00 -4.41 16.69
CA GLY A 312 23.07 -5.28 16.21
C GLY A 312 22.70 -6.75 15.96
N VAL A 313 21.43 -7.12 16.06
CA VAL A 313 20.96 -8.48 15.76
C VAL A 313 21.26 -8.86 14.30
N LYS A 314 21.72 -10.08 14.08
CA LYS A 314 22.08 -10.63 12.76
C LYS A 314 21.18 -11.83 12.46
N ILE A 315 20.45 -11.77 11.36
CA ILE A 315 19.57 -12.82 10.89
C ILE A 315 20.03 -13.25 9.49
N TRP A 316 20.40 -14.51 9.38
CA TRP A 316 20.84 -15.11 8.13
C TRP A 316 19.80 -16.13 7.68
N CYS A 317 19.17 -15.91 6.53
CA CYS A 317 18.35 -16.92 5.84
C CYS A 317 19.16 -17.72 4.81
N ARG A 318 20.43 -17.33 4.57
CA ARG A 318 21.40 -18.08 3.77
C ARG A 318 22.81 -17.90 4.35
N SER A 319 23.58 -18.98 4.40
CA SER A 319 24.99 -19.04 4.80
C SER A 319 25.73 -20.10 3.99
N ASN A 320 27.04 -19.97 3.81
CA ASN A 320 27.87 -21.07 3.30
C ASN A 320 27.85 -22.25 4.29
N ASP A 321 28.10 -23.46 3.80
CA ASP A 321 28.53 -24.57 4.64
C ASP A 321 30.02 -24.36 4.98
N PHE A 322 30.30 -24.10 6.26
CA PHE A 322 31.66 -23.80 6.72
C PHE A 322 32.56 -25.05 6.80
N VAL A 323 32.01 -26.24 6.62
CA VAL A 323 32.75 -27.51 6.62
C VAL A 323 33.08 -27.95 5.19
N ASN A 324 32.09 -27.88 4.30
CA ASN A 324 32.19 -28.53 2.98
C ASN A 324 32.40 -27.55 1.81
N ASP A 325 32.10 -26.26 1.98
CA ASP A 325 32.11 -25.30 0.87
C ASP A 325 33.20 -24.24 1.00
N LEU A 326 33.55 -23.64 -0.13
CA LEU A 326 34.33 -22.41 -0.17
C LEU A 326 33.49 -21.24 0.40
N ILE A 327 34.04 -20.53 1.39
CA ILE A 327 33.35 -19.44 2.10
C ILE A 327 33.52 -18.13 1.33
N ILE A 328 32.87 -18.04 0.16
CA ILE A 328 32.83 -16.83 -0.67
C ILE A 328 31.42 -16.61 -1.24
N ILE A 329 31.16 -15.37 -1.70
CA ILE A 329 30.01 -15.05 -2.55
C ILE A 329 30.47 -15.11 -4.01
N THR A 330 29.92 -16.05 -4.80
CA THR A 330 30.21 -16.16 -6.23
C THR A 330 29.16 -15.42 -7.07
N PRO A 331 29.49 -14.29 -7.72
CA PRO A 331 28.48 -13.48 -8.40
C PRO A 331 27.92 -14.12 -9.68
N ASN A 332 28.67 -14.99 -10.38
CA ASN A 332 28.32 -15.46 -11.73
C ASN A 332 28.68 -16.93 -12.00
N LYS A 333 28.92 -17.75 -10.97
CA LYS A 333 29.28 -19.16 -11.15
C LYS A 333 28.73 -19.99 -10.00
N ASP A 334 27.89 -20.96 -10.35
CA ASP A 334 27.54 -22.04 -9.43
C ASP A 334 28.75 -22.98 -9.35
N ILE A 335 29.29 -23.12 -8.16
CA ILE A 335 30.40 -24.03 -7.84
C ILE A 335 29.92 -25.32 -7.18
N GLY A 336 28.60 -25.55 -7.17
CA GLY A 336 27.99 -26.68 -6.47
C GLY A 336 27.94 -26.53 -4.96
N ALA A 337 28.09 -25.30 -4.44
CA ALA A 337 28.10 -25.03 -3.00
C ALA A 337 26.71 -25.29 -2.40
N LYS A 338 26.66 -26.09 -1.33
CA LYS A 338 25.43 -26.41 -0.62
C LYS A 338 25.20 -25.43 0.51
N HIS A 339 24.75 -24.23 0.14
CA HIS A 339 24.39 -23.20 1.12
C HIS A 339 23.36 -23.70 2.15
N CYS A 340 23.67 -23.52 3.43
CA CYS A 340 22.66 -23.58 4.48
C CYS A 340 21.64 -22.47 4.24
N SER A 341 20.42 -22.84 3.86
CA SER A 341 19.37 -21.89 3.46
C SER A 341 18.04 -22.27 4.09
N GLY A 342 17.23 -21.26 4.37
CA GLY A 342 15.86 -21.45 4.83
C GLY A 342 15.32 -20.16 5.41
N ASN A 343 14.01 -20.00 5.32
CA ASN A 343 13.30 -18.87 5.90
C ASN A 343 13.54 -18.79 7.41
N VAL A 344 13.47 -17.58 7.94
CA VAL A 344 13.48 -17.35 9.40
C VAL A 344 12.17 -16.68 9.76
N SER A 345 11.44 -17.25 10.70
CA SER A 345 10.19 -16.66 11.20
C SER A 345 10.27 -16.43 12.70
N ILE A 346 9.77 -15.27 13.12
CA ILE A 346 9.59 -14.88 14.50
C ILE A 346 8.11 -14.61 14.71
N GLY A 347 7.51 -15.31 15.67
CA GLY A 347 6.11 -15.17 16.04
C GLY A 347 5.78 -13.84 16.70
N HIS A 348 4.61 -13.78 17.29
CA HIS A 348 4.10 -12.62 17.99
C HIS A 348 4.72 -12.49 19.39
N TYR A 349 4.79 -11.26 19.89
CA TYR A 349 5.19 -10.97 21.26
C TYR A 349 6.64 -11.36 21.57
N CYS A 350 7.49 -11.52 20.56
CA CYS A 350 8.86 -12.02 20.70
C CYS A 350 9.85 -10.89 20.98
N GLY A 351 10.97 -11.22 21.62
CA GLY A 351 12.07 -10.26 21.82
C GLY A 351 13.40 -10.92 21.54
N VAL A 352 14.23 -10.30 20.71
CA VAL A 352 15.60 -10.75 20.44
C VAL A 352 16.58 -9.71 20.97
N GLY A 353 17.37 -10.11 21.98
CA GLY A 353 18.34 -9.26 22.64
C GLY A 353 19.53 -8.89 21.74
N ALA A 354 20.21 -7.82 22.11
CA ALA A 354 21.22 -7.17 21.28
C ALA A 354 22.35 -8.11 20.85
N ASN A 355 22.89 -7.90 19.65
CA ASN A 355 24.00 -8.67 19.08
C ASN A 355 23.79 -10.20 18.99
N THR A 356 22.54 -10.66 19.00
CA THR A 356 22.22 -12.08 18.78
C THR A 356 22.37 -12.46 17.31
N VAL A 357 22.81 -13.70 17.04
CA VAL A 357 22.93 -14.26 15.68
C VAL A 357 21.94 -15.41 15.49
N ILE A 358 21.07 -15.30 14.50
CA ILE A 358 20.09 -16.33 14.11
C ILE A 358 20.49 -16.93 12.75
N MET A 359 20.74 -18.24 12.73
CA MET A 359 21.09 -18.99 11.53
C MET A 359 19.84 -19.39 10.71
N PRO A 360 20.02 -19.85 9.46
CA PRO A 360 18.90 -20.18 8.55
C PRO A 360 17.93 -21.23 9.09
N ASN A 361 16.75 -21.29 8.48
CA ASN A 361 15.73 -22.32 8.72
C ASN A 361 15.30 -22.44 10.20
N ASN A 362 14.97 -21.31 10.82
CA ASN A 362 14.52 -21.25 12.21
C ASN A 362 13.10 -20.69 12.31
N VAL A 363 12.29 -21.32 13.17
CA VAL A 363 10.92 -20.91 13.48
C VAL A 363 10.86 -20.62 14.98
N ILE A 364 10.78 -19.34 15.34
CA ILE A 364 10.70 -18.87 16.73
C ILE A 364 9.21 -18.62 17.03
N PRO A 365 8.54 -19.47 17.84
CA PRO A 365 7.12 -19.35 18.10
C PRO A 365 6.80 -18.18 19.05
N ASP A 366 5.51 -17.89 19.17
CA ASP A 366 4.99 -16.79 19.98
C ASP A 366 5.53 -16.76 21.41
N GLY A 367 5.79 -15.54 21.88
CA GLY A 367 6.18 -15.26 23.25
C GLY A 367 7.62 -15.68 23.59
N VAL A 368 8.42 -16.18 22.64
CA VAL A 368 9.83 -16.47 22.92
C VAL A 368 10.62 -15.18 23.15
N ALA A 369 11.47 -15.18 24.17
CA ALA A 369 12.44 -14.11 24.41
C ALA A 369 13.86 -14.67 24.37
N ILE A 370 14.77 -14.02 23.66
CA ILE A 370 16.16 -14.42 23.50
C ILE A 370 17.03 -13.33 24.13
N GLY A 371 17.87 -13.71 25.09
CA GLY A 371 18.85 -12.81 25.71
C GLY A 371 19.89 -12.31 24.71
N GLY A 372 20.50 -11.16 25.01
CA GLY A 372 21.56 -10.60 24.17
C GLY A 372 22.77 -11.52 24.05
N MET A 373 23.58 -11.31 22.99
CA MET A 373 24.77 -12.09 22.68
C MET A 373 24.50 -13.60 22.64
N SER A 374 23.36 -14.01 22.09
CA SER A 374 23.03 -15.43 21.92
C SER A 374 23.33 -15.92 20.49
N TRP A 375 23.52 -17.22 20.32
CA TRP A 375 23.68 -17.87 19.02
C TRP A 375 22.67 -19.00 18.81
N ILE A 376 21.85 -18.87 17.77
CA ILE A 376 20.80 -19.82 17.41
C ILE A 376 21.26 -20.64 16.20
N PRO A 377 21.55 -21.95 16.36
CA PRO A 377 21.92 -22.80 15.25
C PRO A 377 20.74 -23.05 14.29
N THR A 378 21.04 -23.49 13.08
CA THR A 378 20.02 -23.91 12.09
C THR A 378 19.12 -24.98 12.68
N ASN A 379 17.80 -24.91 12.42
CA ASN A 379 16.80 -25.89 12.87
C ASN A 379 16.64 -26.04 14.40
N PHE A 380 16.94 -25.01 15.19
CA PHE A 380 16.75 -25.07 16.63
C PHE A 380 15.25 -25.23 16.98
N LYS A 381 14.95 -26.09 17.95
CA LYS A 381 13.58 -26.37 18.40
C LYS A 381 13.24 -25.51 19.62
N PHE A 382 12.40 -24.52 19.41
CA PHE A 382 11.91 -23.63 20.46
C PHE A 382 10.62 -24.16 21.10
N THR A 383 10.47 -23.84 22.38
CA THR A 383 9.24 -23.95 23.13
C THR A 383 8.63 -22.54 23.23
N PRO A 384 7.33 -22.36 22.87
CA PRO A 384 6.65 -21.08 23.02
C PRO A 384 6.76 -20.52 24.44
N TRP A 385 6.63 -19.20 24.60
CA TRP A 385 6.62 -18.55 25.91
C TRP A 385 7.80 -18.91 26.82
N THR A 386 9.00 -19.07 26.25
CA THR A 386 10.21 -19.44 26.99
C THR A 386 11.29 -18.39 26.77
N VAL A 387 12.03 -18.10 27.85
CA VAL A 387 13.24 -17.26 27.81
C VAL A 387 14.43 -18.15 27.50
N TYR A 388 15.21 -17.79 26.49
CA TYR A 388 16.44 -18.46 26.08
C TYR A 388 17.63 -17.51 26.15
N ALA A 389 18.84 -18.04 26.33
CA ALA A 389 20.08 -17.29 26.18
C ALA A 389 21.29 -18.21 25.96
N GLY A 390 22.40 -17.66 25.45
CA GLY A 390 23.71 -18.30 25.42
C GLY A 390 24.24 -18.65 24.03
N ILE A 391 25.48 -19.16 24.00
CA ILE A 391 26.21 -19.58 22.79
C ILE A 391 26.75 -21.01 23.04
N PRO A 392 26.14 -22.06 22.46
CA PRO A 392 24.84 -22.06 21.80
C PRO A 392 23.69 -21.76 22.77
N ILE A 393 22.57 -21.33 22.20
CA ILE A 393 21.34 -20.98 22.92
C ILE A 393 20.81 -22.14 23.78
N LYS A 394 20.36 -21.84 24.99
CA LYS A 394 19.72 -22.79 25.92
C LYS A 394 18.46 -22.19 26.55
N PRO A 395 17.45 -23.00 26.91
CA PRO A 395 16.30 -22.53 27.66
C PRO A 395 16.73 -22.11 29.08
N ILE A 396 16.19 -21.00 29.56
CA ILE A 396 16.49 -20.43 30.88
C ILE A 396 15.29 -20.63 31.83
N LYS A 397 14.12 -20.14 31.43
CA LYS A 397 12.88 -20.23 32.23
C LYS A 397 11.63 -19.88 31.41
N PRO A 398 10.42 -20.22 31.89
CA PRO A 398 9.18 -19.72 31.31
C PRO A 398 9.11 -18.20 31.30
N ARG A 399 8.56 -17.62 30.23
CA ARG A 399 8.21 -16.20 30.12
C ARG A 399 6.78 -15.99 30.62
N ASN A 400 6.54 -14.89 31.32
CA ASN A 400 5.23 -14.58 31.90
C ASN A 400 4.21 -14.19 30.82
N ARG A 401 3.47 -15.18 30.30
CA ARG A 401 2.45 -14.99 29.26
C ARG A 401 1.33 -14.03 29.67
N GLU A 402 0.75 -14.24 30.84
CA GLU A 402 -0.41 -13.49 31.31
C GLU A 402 -0.13 -11.99 31.41
N ARG A 403 1.05 -11.63 31.93
CA ARG A 403 1.45 -10.22 32.03
C ARG A 403 1.61 -9.57 30.67
N ILE A 404 2.21 -10.27 29.71
CA ILE A 404 2.42 -9.73 28.35
C ILE A 404 1.08 -9.52 27.66
N LEU A 405 0.17 -10.50 27.71
CA LEU A 405 -1.16 -10.37 27.09
C LEU A 405 -2.00 -9.24 27.69
N LYS A 406 -1.90 -8.99 29.00
CA LYS A 406 -2.53 -7.82 29.65
C LYS A 406 -1.97 -6.49 29.14
N GLN A 407 -0.67 -6.40 28.88
CA GLN A 407 -0.06 -5.18 28.33
C GLN A 407 -0.54 -4.90 26.91
N ILE A 408 -0.75 -5.93 26.10
CA ILE A 408 -1.27 -5.79 24.74
C ILE A 408 -2.72 -5.31 24.75
N GLN A 409 -3.55 -5.82 25.65
CA GLN A 409 -4.93 -5.34 25.81
C GLN A 409 -5.00 -3.85 26.13
N ILE A 410 -4.03 -3.30 26.87
CA ILE A 410 -3.95 -1.87 27.17
C ILE A 410 -3.54 -1.06 25.92
N LEU A 411 -2.73 -1.64 25.03
CA LEU A 411 -2.31 -0.98 23.78
C LEU A 411 -3.37 -1.03 22.68
N GLU A 412 -4.33 -1.96 22.77
CA GLU A 412 -5.42 -2.12 21.81
C GLU A 412 -6.71 -1.40 22.22
N GLN A 413 -6.72 -0.76 23.41
CA GLN A 413 -7.73 0.19 23.86
C GLN A 413 -7.35 1.61 23.43
#